data_AF-A0A9E4ECS8-F1
#
_entry.id   AF-A0A9E4ECS8-F1
#
_cell.length_a   1.000
_cell.length_b   1.000
_cell.length_c   1.000
_cell.angle_alpha   90.00
_cell.angle_beta   90.00
_cell.angle_gamma   90.00
#
_symmetry.space_group_name_H-M   'P 1'
#
loop_
_entity.id
_entity.type
_entity.pdbx_description
1 polymer ?
#
loop_
_entity_poly.entity_id
_entity_poly.type
_entity_poly.pdbx_seq_one_letter_code
_entity_poly.pdbx_strand_id
1 'polypeptide(L)'
;MGKIKKVEIHDKIFEETYTVHIQRNGTNWLGWIPEVPKVKCEEPTEAVLLKTLEKKLHEVLVAEEEAWEKQFEADVKTGKLDKLREEALADVRSRKFKYL
;
A
#
# COMPACT_ATOMS: atom_id res chain seq x y z
N MET A 1 -28.22 8.23 1.97
CA MET A 1 -26.89 7.59 1.94
C MET A 1 -26.84 6.56 3.05
N GLY A 2 -26.52 5.30 2.75
CA GLY A 2 -26.48 4.22 3.76
C GLY A 2 -25.34 4.42 4.77
N LYS A 3 -25.41 3.75 5.92
CA LYS A 3 -24.29 3.75 6.89
C LYS A 3 -23.07 3.07 6.26
N ILE A 4 -21.87 3.62 6.50
CA ILE A 4 -20.62 2.97 6.13
C ILE A 4 -20.36 1.84 7.13
N LYS A 5 -20.17 0.62 6.62
CA LYS A 5 -19.74 -0.54 7.37
C LYS A 5 -18.24 -0.72 7.16
N LYS A 6 -17.53 -1.09 8.22
CA LYS A 6 -16.11 -1.41 8.19
C LYS A 6 -15.96 -2.93 8.23
N VAL A 7 -15.11 -3.46 7.36
CA VAL A 7 -14.79 -4.88 7.26
C VAL A 7 -13.28 -5.01 7.17
N GLU A 8 -12.68 -5.96 7.86
CA GLU A 8 -11.26 -6.22 7.75
C GLU A 8 -11.01 -7.28 6.67
N ILE A 9 -10.03 -7.03 5.81
CA ILE A 9 -9.51 -8.01 4.85
C ILE A 9 -8.04 -8.22 5.17
N HIS A 10 -7.64 -9.49 5.23
CA HIS A 10 -6.27 -9.90 5.47
C HIS A 10 -5.66 -10.38 4.16
N ASP A 11 -4.58 -9.74 3.72
CA ASP A 11 -3.78 -10.24 2.60
C ASP A 11 -2.80 -11.29 3.12
N LYS A 12 -2.91 -12.52 2.59
CA LYS A 12 -2.10 -13.65 3.06
C LYS A 12 -0.66 -13.66 2.56
N ILE A 13 -0.36 -12.87 1.53
CA ILE A 13 0.96 -12.86 0.88
C ILE A 13 1.83 -11.79 1.55
N PHE A 14 1.26 -10.61 1.78
CA PHE A 14 1.92 -9.52 2.48
C PHE A 14 1.74 -9.59 4.01
N GLU A 15 0.91 -10.52 4.51
CA GLU A 15 0.60 -10.72 5.93
C GLU A 15 0.03 -9.46 6.63
N GLU A 16 -0.57 -8.55 5.87
CA GLU A 16 -1.11 -7.29 6.35
C GLU A 16 -2.64 -7.30 6.44
N THR A 17 -3.19 -6.48 7.34
CA THR A 17 -4.65 -6.35 7.53
C THR A 17 -5.09 -4.95 7.15
N TYR A 18 -6.13 -4.87 6.32
CA TYR A 18 -6.65 -3.64 5.75
C TYR A 18 -8.10 -3.39 6.17
N THR A 19 -8.43 -2.13 6.47
CA THR A 19 -9.79 -1.74 6.82
C THR A 19 -10.55 -1.32 5.56
N VAL A 20 -11.51 -2.13 5.15
CA VAL A 20 -12.37 -1.85 4.01
C VAL A 20 -13.62 -1.12 4.46
N HIS A 21 -13.89 0.02 3.84
CA HIS A 21 -15.13 0.76 4.01
C HIS A 21 -16.10 0.36 2.91
N ILE A 22 -17.28 -0.16 3.27
CA ILE A 22 -18.34 -0.51 2.35
C ILE A 22 -19.62 0.26 2.65
N GLN A 23 -20.35 0.65 1.61
CA GLN A 23 -21.59 1.40 1.72
C GLN A 23 -22.54 1.00 0.61
N ARG A 24 -23.84 0.87 0.93
CA ARG A 24 -24.87 0.62 -0.08
C ARG A 24 -25.09 1.85 -0.95
N ASN A 25 -24.94 1.70 -2.26
CA ASN A 25 -25.13 2.71 -3.30
C ASN A 25 -26.27 2.28 -4.24
N GLY A 26 -27.52 2.61 -3.89
CA GLY A 26 -28.69 2.17 -4.65
C GLY A 26 -28.89 0.65 -4.60
N THR A 27 -28.87 0.01 -5.78
CA THR A 27 -28.94 -1.45 -5.92
C THR A 27 -27.59 -2.14 -5.68
N ASN A 28 -26.49 -1.38 -5.72
CA ASN A 28 -25.14 -1.90 -5.62
C ASN A 28 -24.50 -1.57 -4.27
N TRP A 29 -23.29 -2.07 -4.07
CA TRP A 29 -22.42 -1.84 -2.94
C TRP A 29 -21.13 -1.19 -3.43
N LEU A 30 -20.80 -0.05 -2.86
CA LEU A 30 -19.53 0.65 -3.08
C LEU A 30 -18.56 0.27 -1.97
N GLY A 31 -17.32 -0.07 -2.31
CA GLY A 31 -16.27 -0.31 -1.33
C GLY A 31 -14.95 0.31 -1.71
N TRP A 32 -14.19 0.72 -0.69
CA TRP A 32 -12.86 1.30 -0.84
C TRP A 32 -12.01 1.06 0.40
N ILE A 33 -10.69 1.16 0.24
CA ILE A 33 -9.70 1.02 1.31
C ILE A 33 -9.07 2.41 1.54
N PRO A 34 -9.30 3.08 2.68
CA PRO A 34 -8.74 4.41 2.95
C PRO A 34 -7.21 4.46 2.88
N GLU A 35 -6.55 3.38 3.29
CA GLU A 35 -5.09 3.23 3.28
C GLU A 35 -4.56 3.10 1.85
N VAL A 36 -5.36 2.53 0.94
CA VAL A 36 -5.00 2.32 -0.47
C VAL A 36 -6.10 2.90 -1.38
N PRO A 37 -6.10 4.23 -1.62
CA PRO A 37 -7.17 4.90 -2.38
C PRO A 37 -7.36 4.39 -3.81
N LYS A 38 -6.35 3.72 -4.37
CA LYS A 38 -6.40 3.06 -5.69
C LYS A 38 -7.37 1.87 -5.71
N VAL A 39 -7.63 1.26 -4.55
CA VAL A 39 -8.51 0.10 -4.40
C VAL A 39 -9.93 0.58 -4.08
N LYS A 40 -10.71 0.78 -5.14
CA LYS A 40 -12.13 1.16 -5.09
C LYS A 40 -12.92 0.40 -6.15
N CYS A 41 -14.09 -0.12 -5.80
CA CYS A 41 -15.03 -0.71 -6.76
C CYS A 41 -16.48 -0.67 -6.28
N GLU A 42 -17.38 -0.89 -7.22
CA GLU A 42 -18.81 -1.03 -6.96
C GLU A 42 -19.30 -2.34 -7.55
N GLU A 43 -20.04 -3.13 -6.78
CA GLU A 43 -20.50 -4.47 -7.14
C GLU A 43 -21.95 -4.68 -6.68
N PRO A 44 -22.73 -5.57 -7.31
CA PRO A 44 -24.15 -5.75 -7.00
C PRO A 44 -24.41 -6.39 -5.62
N THR A 45 -23.45 -7.14 -5.08
CA THR A 45 -23.59 -7.80 -3.77
C THR A 45 -22.36 -7.58 -2.90
N GLU A 46 -22.57 -7.57 -1.57
CA GLU A 46 -21.47 -7.43 -0.59
C GLU A 46 -20.41 -8.53 -0.74
N ALA A 47 -20.82 -9.77 -0.98
CA ALA A 47 -19.89 -10.90 -1.12
C ALA A 47 -19.01 -10.78 -2.38
N VAL A 48 -19.59 -10.33 -3.50
CA VAL A 48 -18.81 -10.07 -4.73
C VAL A 48 -17.90 -8.86 -4.52
N LEU A 49 -18.40 -7.81 -3.86
CA LEU A 49 -17.60 -6.63 -3.54
C LEU A 49 -16.34 -6.98 -2.75
N LEU A 50 -16.47 -7.73 -1.67
CA LEU A 50 -15.33 -8.10 -0.82
C LEU A 50 -14.30 -8.95 -1.58
N LYS A 51 -14.75 -9.93 -2.37
CA LYS A 51 -13.84 -10.75 -3.20
C LYS A 51 -13.12 -9.90 -4.26
N THR A 52 -13.83 -8.99 -4.92
CA THR A 52 -13.22 -8.08 -5.89
C THR A 52 -12.21 -7.15 -5.22
N LEU A 53 -12.51 -6.64 -4.02
CA LEU A 53 -11.62 -5.76 -3.27
C LEU A 53 -10.37 -6.50 -2.79
N GLU A 54 -10.51 -7.71 -2.26
CA GLU A 54 -9.38 -8.56 -1.86
C GLU A 54 -8.44 -8.81 -3.06
N LYS A 55 -9.00 -9.20 -4.21
CA LYS A 55 -8.21 -9.42 -5.42
C LYS A 55 -7.51 -8.15 -5.90
N LYS A 56 -8.23 -7.02 -5.95
CA LYS A 56 -7.66 -5.74 -6.40
C LYS A 56 -6.59 -5.20 -5.44
N LEU A 57 -6.81 -5.37 -4.13
CA LEU A 57 -5.82 -5.02 -3.12
C LEU A 57 -4.52 -5.79 -3.38
N HIS A 58 -4.63 -7.11 -3.52
CA HIS A 58 -3.49 -7.96 -3.78
C HIS A 58 -2.74 -7.55 -5.07
N GLU A 59 -3.46 -7.32 -6.17
CA GLU A 59 -2.87 -6.85 -7.44
C GLU A 59 -2.13 -5.51 -7.29
N VAL A 60 -2.68 -4.58 -6.50
CA VAL A 60 -2.04 -3.28 -6.24
C VAL A 60 -0.77 -3.44 -5.41
N LEU A 61 -0.80 -4.29 -4.37
CA LEU A 61 0.37 -4.53 -3.52
C LEU A 61 1.51 -5.18 -4.31
N VAL A 62 1.21 -6.19 -5.13
CA VAL A 62 2.21 -6.82 -6.02
C VAL A 62 2.80 -5.80 -7.00
N ALA A 63 1.96 -4.94 -7.60
CA ALA A 63 2.46 -3.92 -8.52
C ALA A 63 3.35 -2.87 -7.82
N GLU A 64 3.05 -2.55 -6.56
CA GLU A 64 3.87 -1.63 -5.75
C GLU A 64 5.20 -2.27 -5.35
N GLU A 65 5.21 -3.56 -4.99
CA GLU A 65 6.42 -4.34 -4.74
C GLU A 65 7.32 -4.41 -5.99
N GLU A 66 6.76 -4.79 -7.15
CA GLU A 66 7.52 -4.84 -8.41
C GLU A 66 8.11 -3.48 -8.80
N ALA A 67 7.35 -2.40 -8.57
CA ALA A 67 7.83 -1.04 -8.82
C ALA A 67 8.96 -0.66 -7.87
N TRP A 68 8.85 -1.06 -6.60
CA TRP A 68 9.88 -0.84 -5.59
C TRP A 68 11.17 -1.59 -5.92
N GLU A 69 11.09 -2.86 -6.33
CA GLU A 69 12.24 -3.66 -6.75
C GLU A 69 12.98 -3.02 -7.94
N LYS A 70 12.25 -2.58 -8.97
CA LYS A 70 12.84 -1.91 -10.13
C LYS A 70 13.53 -0.61 -9.75
N GLN A 71 12.91 0.19 -8.88
CA GLN A 71 13.51 1.42 -8.39
C GLN A 71 14.76 1.15 -7.54
N PHE A 72 14.71 0.13 -6.70
CA PHE A 72 15.84 -0.27 -5.88
C PHE A 72 17.02 -0.71 -6.74
N GLU A 73 16.79 -1.56 -7.75
CA GLU A 73 17.84 -1.99 -8.68
C GLU A 73 18.43 -0.78 -9.45
N ALA A 74 17.61 0.17 -9.87
CA ALA A 74 18.07 1.39 -10.50
C ALA A 74 18.92 2.25 -9.54
N ASP A 75 18.50 2.40 -8.28
CA ASP A 75 19.22 3.14 -7.26
C ASP A 75 20.57 2.49 -6.93
N VAL A 76 20.64 1.15 -6.92
CA VAL A 76 21.89 0.38 -6.81
C VAL A 76 22.79 0.67 -8.01
N LYS A 77 22.29 0.52 -9.25
CA LYS A 77 23.06 0.72 -10.48
C LYS A 77 23.58 2.15 -10.66
N THR A 78 22.82 3.14 -10.20
CA THR A 78 23.22 4.55 -10.26
C THR A 78 24.22 4.95 -9.17
N GLY A 79 24.60 4.03 -8.27
CA GLY A 79 25.49 4.32 -7.15
C GLY A 79 24.87 5.24 -6.10
N LYS A 80 23.54 5.38 -6.10
CA LYS A 80 22.83 6.21 -5.12
C LYS A 80 23.06 5.69 -3.69
N LEU A 81 23.14 4.38 -3.52
CA LEU A 81 23.47 3.76 -2.23
C LEU A 81 24.91 4.06 -1.79
N ASP A 82 25.88 4.06 -2.71
CA ASP A 82 27.26 4.46 -2.41
C ASP A 82 27.33 5.92 -1.99
N LYS A 83 26.62 6.80 -2.70
CA LYS A 83 26.51 8.21 -2.33
C LYS A 83 25.90 8.38 -0.93
N LEU A 84 24.82 7.65 -0.65
CA LEU A 84 24.16 7.67 0.67
C LEU A 84 25.12 7.21 1.79
N ARG A 85 25.98 6.21 1.52
CA ARG A 85 27.05 5.78 2.44
C ARG A 85 28.03 6.91 2.73
N GLU A 86 28.55 7.58 1.70
CA GLU A 86 29.52 8.65 1.88
C GLU A 86 28.92 9.85 2.63
N GLU A 87 27.67 10.20 2.35
CA GLU A 87 26.92 11.26 3.07
C GLU A 87 26.74 10.90 4.56
N ALA A 88 26.33 9.67 4.86
CA ALA A 88 26.20 9.21 6.25
C ALA A 88 27.54 9.27 7.00
N LEU A 89 28.65 8.86 6.37
CA LEU A 89 30.00 8.96 6.94
C LEU A 89 30.39 10.42 7.20
N ALA A 90 30.07 11.33 6.29
CA ALA A 90 30.35 12.76 6.45
C ALA A 90 29.54 13.36 7.62
N ASP A 91 28.28 12.96 7.78
CA ASP A 91 27.43 13.44 8.87
C ASP A 91 27.91 12.94 10.25
N VAL A 92 28.40 11.69 10.33
CA VAL A 92 29.07 11.17 11.54
C VAL A 92 30.35 11.95 11.83
N ARG A 93 31.22 12.13 10.83
CA ARG A 93 32.49 12.87 10.97
C ARG A 93 32.28 14.32 11.40
N SER A 94 31.20 14.95 10.93
CA SER A 94 30.82 16.32 11.29
C SER A 94 29.99 16.43 12.58
N ARG A 95 29.79 15.32 13.32
CA ARG A 95 29.01 15.24 14.56
C ARG A 95 27.59 15.82 14.43
N LYS A 96 26.99 15.73 13.24
CA LYS A 96 25.60 16.17 13.03
C LYS A 96 24.59 15.28 13.75
N PHE A 97 24.96 14.05 14.05
CA PHE A 97 24.17 13.20 14.95
C PHE A 97 24.39 13.64 16.39
N LYS A 98 23.44 14.40 16.93
CA LYS A 98 23.48 14.91 18.32
C LYS A 98 23.34 13.83 19.40
N TYR A 99 23.03 12.59 19.03
CA TYR A 99 22.66 11.52 19.98
C TYR A 99 23.24 10.13 19.63
N LEU A 100 24.34 10.08 18.87
CA LEU A 100 25.15 8.85 18.73
C LEU A 100 26.38 8.92 19.64
#